data_AF-A0A820ETR1-F1
#
_entry.id   AF-A0A820ETR1-F1
#
_cell.length_a   1.000
_cell.length_b   1.000
_cell.length_c   1.000
_cell.angle_alpha   90.00
_cell.angle_beta   90.00
_cell.angle_gamma   90.00
#
_symmetry.space_group_name_H-M   'P 1'
#
loop_
_entity.id
_entity.type
_entity.pdbx_description
1 polymer ?
#
loop_
_entity_poly.entity_id
_entity_poly.type
_entity_poly.pdbx_seq_one_letter_code
_entity_poly.pdbx_strand_id
1 'polypeptide(L)'
;MRKEYPEGKIFVSWGFRSCTSKLHVLQNEQFLGTTDSRTLFTIECDSGKDIRKYSCYKTENEILLPAARQFHVVPCLKQGKDLCMIQLKETQPLLPLIELVPQVRIGIDDKSINTHSYAFCF
;
A
#
# COMPACT_ATOMS: atom_id res chain seq x y z
N MET A 1 -13.75 8.22 5.89
CA MET A 1 -12.37 7.69 5.95
C MET A 1 -11.85 7.39 7.36
N ARG A 2 -11.36 8.35 8.19
CA ARG A 2 -10.68 7.96 9.46
C ARG A 2 -11.50 7.08 10.43
N LYS A 3 -12.83 7.26 10.47
CA LYS A 3 -13.73 6.43 11.30
C LYS A 3 -13.84 4.97 10.82
N GLU A 4 -13.58 4.73 9.53
CA GLU A 4 -13.64 3.39 8.93
C GLU A 4 -12.33 2.60 9.14
N TYR A 5 -11.23 3.31 9.40
CA TYR A 5 -9.92 2.74 9.70
C TYR A 5 -9.45 3.18 11.11
N PRO A 6 -10.12 2.71 12.17
CA PRO A 6 -9.70 2.99 13.54
C PRO A 6 -8.33 2.37 13.84
N GLU A 7 -7.48 3.14 14.52
CA GLU A 7 -6.14 2.72 14.93
C GLU A 7 -6.19 1.44 15.79
N GLY A 8 -5.23 0.55 15.57
CA GLY A 8 -5.15 -0.73 16.28
C GLY A 8 -6.11 -1.81 15.78
N LYS A 9 -6.94 -1.54 14.77
CA LYS A 9 -7.81 -2.55 14.17
C LYS A 9 -7.13 -3.24 12.99
N ILE A 10 -7.59 -4.47 12.77
CA ILE A 10 -7.22 -5.29 11.63
C ILE A 10 -8.40 -5.31 10.66
N PHE A 11 -8.11 -5.20 9.36
CA PHE A 11 -9.11 -5.41 8.32
C PHE A 11 -8.52 -6.20 7.14
N VAL A 12 -9.41 -6.73 6.29
CA VAL A 12 -9.05 -7.44 5.07
C VAL A 12 -9.43 -6.60 3.86
N SER A 13 -8.46 -6.33 2.98
CA SER A 13 -8.71 -5.76 1.66
C SER A 13 -9.05 -6.87 0.68
N TRP A 14 -10.32 -6.97 0.29
CA TRP A 14 -10.81 -8.03 -0.58
C TRP A 14 -10.47 -7.85 -2.06
N GLY A 15 -10.31 -6.62 -2.54
CA GLY A 15 -9.94 -6.32 -3.93
C GLY A 15 -8.44 -6.10 -4.12
N PHE A 16 -8.00 -6.16 -5.39
CA PHE A 16 -6.68 -5.66 -5.79
C PHE A 16 -6.59 -4.15 -5.54
N ARG A 17 -5.40 -3.67 -5.18
CA ARG A 17 -5.13 -2.22 -5.01
C ARG A 17 -3.91 -1.84 -5.83
N SER A 18 -4.00 -0.77 -6.61
CA SER A 18 -2.93 -0.29 -7.49
C SER A 18 -2.12 0.84 -6.84
N CYS A 19 -1.05 0.49 -6.14
CA CYS A 19 -0.25 1.45 -5.40
C CYS A 19 0.90 2.03 -6.23
N THR A 20 1.47 3.14 -5.77
CA THR A 20 2.73 3.67 -6.30
C THR A 20 3.83 3.64 -5.25
N SER A 21 5.06 3.42 -5.68
CA SER A 21 6.27 3.58 -4.86
C SER A 21 6.89 4.99 -4.97
N LYS A 22 6.30 5.90 -5.77
CA LYS A 22 6.83 7.25 -5.98
C LYS A 22 5.87 8.33 -5.50
N LEU A 23 6.31 9.10 -4.50
CA LEU A 23 5.50 10.17 -3.90
C LEU A 23 5.09 11.25 -4.92
N HIS A 24 5.94 11.58 -5.89
CA HIS A 24 5.61 12.59 -6.91
C HIS A 24 4.41 12.20 -7.77
N VAL A 25 4.15 10.90 -7.97
CA VAL A 25 3.01 10.43 -8.77
C VAL A 25 1.72 10.86 -8.09
N LEU A 26 1.67 10.84 -6.77
CA LEU A 26 0.49 11.24 -5.99
C LEU A 26 0.15 12.72 -6.15
N GLN A 27 1.09 13.58 -6.54
CA GLN A 27 0.83 15.00 -6.76
C GLN A 27 -0.08 15.26 -7.98
N ASN A 28 -0.27 14.27 -8.85
CA ASN A 28 -1.25 14.37 -9.93
C ASN A 28 -2.67 14.43 -9.35
N GLU A 29 -3.48 15.35 -9.86
CA GLU A 29 -4.88 15.57 -9.46
C GLU A 29 -5.79 14.35 -9.71
N GLN A 30 -5.37 13.39 -10.53
CA GLN A 30 -6.05 12.10 -10.68
C GLN A 30 -5.87 11.15 -9.49
N PHE A 31 -4.91 11.41 -8.59
CA PHE A 31 -4.61 10.57 -7.44
C PHE A 31 -4.87 11.30 -6.11
N LEU A 32 -3.83 11.81 -5.45
CA LEU A 32 -4.01 12.60 -4.24
C LEU A 32 -4.35 14.04 -4.62
N GLY A 33 -3.65 14.62 -5.60
CA GLY A 33 -3.83 16.02 -5.97
C GLY A 33 -3.55 16.98 -4.81
N THR A 34 -4.05 18.20 -4.90
CA THR A 34 -3.84 19.24 -3.88
C THR A 34 -5.12 19.84 -3.30
N THR A 35 -6.26 19.63 -3.96
CA THR A 35 -7.54 20.21 -3.56
C THR A 35 -8.39 19.26 -2.74
N ASP A 36 -9.34 19.82 -1.99
CA ASP A 36 -10.35 19.09 -1.21
C ASP A 36 -9.83 18.20 -0.07
N SER A 37 -10.78 17.54 0.60
CA SER A 37 -10.51 16.56 1.66
C SER A 37 -9.97 15.27 1.05
N ARG A 38 -8.68 15.01 1.28
CA ARG A 38 -7.96 13.90 0.65
C ARG A 38 -7.56 12.84 1.66
N THR A 39 -7.45 11.59 1.20
CA THR A 39 -6.96 10.49 2.02
C THR A 39 -5.74 9.83 1.38
N LEU A 40 -4.63 9.81 2.11
CA LEU A 40 -3.41 9.11 1.71
C LEU A 40 -3.26 7.83 2.54
N PHE A 41 -3.28 6.67 1.87
CA PHE A 41 -2.87 5.42 2.49
C PHE A 41 -1.36 5.25 2.32
N THR A 42 -0.64 4.94 3.39
CA THR A 42 0.74 4.44 3.30
C THR A 42 0.78 3.01 3.80
N ILE A 43 1.28 2.09 2.99
CA ILE A 43 1.15 0.66 3.18
C ILE A 43 2.54 0.05 3.25
N GLU A 44 2.89 -0.48 4.41
CA GLU A 44 4.05 -1.33 4.60
C GLU A 44 3.66 -2.77 4.27
N CYS A 45 4.27 -3.40 3.24
CA CYS A 45 3.87 -4.75 2.84
C CYS A 45 5.00 -5.54 2.16
N ASP A 46 4.85 -6.86 2.13
CA ASP A 46 5.76 -7.79 1.44
C ASP A 46 5.08 -8.46 0.23
N SER A 47 3.75 -8.38 0.14
CA SER A 47 2.97 -9.04 -0.91
C SER A 47 2.85 -8.25 -2.22
N GLY A 48 3.20 -6.96 -2.21
CA GLY A 48 3.12 -6.08 -3.37
C GLY A 48 3.93 -6.60 -4.55
N LYS A 49 3.36 -6.54 -5.75
CA LYS A 49 4.00 -6.95 -6.99
C LYS A 49 4.31 -5.75 -7.87
N ASP A 50 5.59 -5.60 -8.19
CA ASP A 50 6.03 -4.64 -9.18
C ASP A 50 5.53 -5.04 -10.57
N ILE A 51 4.60 -4.25 -11.10
CA ILE A 51 4.01 -4.47 -12.42
C ILE A 51 4.39 -3.39 -13.42
N ARG A 52 5.43 -2.58 -13.14
CA ARG A 52 5.84 -1.44 -13.99
C ARG A 52 6.06 -1.82 -15.46
N LYS A 53 6.63 -3.00 -15.70
CA LYS A 53 6.88 -3.52 -17.04
C LYS A 53 5.59 -3.84 -17.79
N TYR A 54 4.54 -4.25 -17.07
CA TYR A 54 3.25 -4.69 -17.61
C TYR A 54 2.19 -3.59 -17.61
N SER A 55 2.36 -2.55 -16.78
CA SER A 55 1.41 -1.43 -16.66
C SER A 55 1.26 -0.68 -17.99
N CYS A 56 0.04 -0.25 -18.30
CA CYS A 56 -0.22 0.70 -19.38
C CYS A 56 0.39 2.08 -19.08
N TYR A 57 0.54 2.44 -17.80
CA TYR A 57 1.02 3.73 -17.34
C TYR A 57 2.48 3.65 -16.86
N LYS A 58 3.41 3.85 -17.79
CA LYS A 58 4.85 3.60 -17.56
C LYS A 58 5.51 4.51 -16.52
N THR A 59 4.89 5.64 -16.18
CA THR A 59 5.46 6.65 -15.27
C THR A 59 5.02 6.46 -13.81
N GLU A 60 3.93 5.74 -13.55
CA GLU A 60 3.29 5.66 -12.23
C GLU A 60 4.07 4.81 -11.22
N ASN A 61 5.04 4.02 -11.66
CA ASN A 61 5.77 3.08 -10.80
C ASN A 61 4.82 2.16 -10.02
N GLU A 62 3.87 1.59 -10.77
CA GLU A 62 2.74 0.81 -10.26
C GLU A 62 3.18 -0.49 -9.58
N ILE A 63 2.63 -0.68 -8.39
CA ILE A 63 2.77 -1.84 -7.51
C ILE A 63 1.39 -2.36 -7.21
N LEU A 64 1.08 -3.59 -7.60
CA LEU A 64 -0.22 -4.19 -7.39
C LEU A 64 -0.23 -5.00 -6.09
N LEU A 65 -1.09 -4.64 -5.15
CA LEU A 65 -1.40 -5.45 -3.99
C LEU A 65 -2.42 -6.53 -4.37
N PRO A 66 -2.15 -7.81 -4.06
CA PRO A 66 -3.11 -8.88 -4.28
C PRO A 66 -4.43 -8.69 -3.52
N ALA A 67 -5.46 -9.38 -3.96
CA ALA A 67 -6.72 -9.51 -3.24
C ALA A 67 -6.56 -10.30 -1.92
N ALA A 68 -7.51 -10.08 -1.00
CA ALA A 68 -7.62 -10.70 0.31
C ALA A 68 -6.33 -10.61 1.15
N ARG A 69 -5.74 -9.40 1.23
CA ARG A 69 -4.62 -9.12 2.14
C ARG A 69 -5.11 -8.54 3.46
N GLN A 70 -4.42 -8.84 4.55
CA GLN A 70 -4.77 -8.40 5.89
C GLN A 70 -3.84 -7.27 6.35
N PHE A 71 -4.41 -6.20 6.87
CA PHE A 71 -3.66 -5.03 7.32
C PHE A 71 -4.04 -4.64 8.74
N HIS A 72 -3.05 -4.25 9.52
CA HIS A 72 -3.21 -3.57 10.79
C HIS A 72 -3.11 -2.05 10.58
N VAL A 73 -4.08 -1.30 11.09
CA VAL A 73 -4.07 0.17 11.05
C VAL A 73 -3.12 0.67 12.15
N VAL A 74 -1.98 1.23 11.75
CA VAL A 74 -1.00 1.75 12.70
C VAL A 74 -1.31 3.21 13.07
N PRO A 75 -0.98 3.66 14.29
CA PRO A 75 -1.15 5.05 14.70
C PRO A 75 -0.39 5.99 13.77
N CYS A 76 -1.02 7.09 13.38
CA CYS A 76 -0.42 8.09 12.50
C CYS A 76 -0.54 9.49 13.08
N LEU A 77 0.49 10.31 12.88
CA LEU A 77 0.42 11.73 13.23
C LEU A 77 -0.72 12.40 12.48
N LYS A 78 -1.50 13.21 13.20
CA LYS A 78 -2.58 13.99 12.59
C LYS A 78 -1.97 15.06 11.69
N GLN A 79 -2.23 14.97 10.40
CA GLN A 79 -1.89 16.04 9.45
C GLN A 79 -2.98 17.12 9.43
N GLY A 80 -2.75 18.20 8.67
CA GLY A 80 -3.63 19.36 8.59
C GLY A 80 -5.10 19.00 8.28
N LYS A 81 -6.00 20.00 8.36
CA LYS A 81 -7.45 19.76 8.31
C LYS A 81 -7.93 18.97 7.08
N ASP A 82 -7.24 19.13 5.95
CA ASP A 82 -7.73 18.66 4.64
C ASP A 82 -7.03 17.39 4.14
N LEU A 83 -6.08 16.83 4.91
CA LEU A 83 -5.37 15.60 4.56
C LEU A 83 -5.47 14.56 5.68
N CYS A 84 -6.16 13.46 5.39
CA CYS A 84 -6.23 12.29 6.25
C CYS A 84 -5.15 11.28 5.82
N MET A 85 -4.14 11.07 6.65
CA MET A 85 -3.24 9.92 6.46
C MET A 85 -3.79 8.68 7.18
N ILE A 86 -3.69 7.54 6.51
CA ILE A 86 -3.96 6.22 7.10
C ILE A 86 -2.74 5.36 6.84
N GLN A 87 -2.11 4.89 7.92
CA GLN A 87 -0.94 4.04 7.81
C GLN A 87 -1.35 2.58 8.06
N LEU A 88 -0.93 1.69 7.17
CA LEU A 88 -1.26 0.28 7.18
C LEU A 88 0.03 -0.54 7.21
N LYS A 89 0.04 -1.58 8.04
CA LYS A 89 1.08 -2.61 8.03
C LYS A 89 0.46 -3.94 7.66
N GLU A 90 0.94 -4.57 6.60
CA GLU A 90 0.51 -5.90 6.21
C GLU A 90 0.87 -6.89 7.32
N THR A 91 -0.06 -7.81 7.57
CA THR A 91 0.11 -8.92 8.49
C THR A 91 -0.22 -10.20 7.76
N GLN A 92 0.23 -11.33 8.28
CA GLN A 92 -0.07 -12.63 7.69
C GLN A 92 -1.59 -12.83 7.62
N PRO A 93 -2.20 -12.97 6.42
CA PRO A 93 -3.62 -13.26 6.31
C PRO A 93 -3.89 -14.69 6.82
N LEU A 94 -5.01 -14.85 7.54
CA LEU A 94 -5.48 -16.16 7.98
C LEU A 94 -5.81 -17.10 6.81
N LEU A 95 -6.31 -16.54 5.71
CA LEU A 95 -6.70 -17.27 4.50
C LEU A 95 -6.22 -16.49 3.26
N PRO A 96 -4.96 -16.66 2.81
CA PRO A 96 -4.49 -16.02 1.58
C PRO A 96 -5.26 -16.56 0.36
N LEU A 97 -5.96 -15.70 -0.37
CA LEU A 97 -6.68 -16.10 -1.59
C LEU A 97 -5.74 -16.38 -2.77
N ILE A 98 -4.69 -15.57 -2.88
CA ILE A 98 -3.66 -15.67 -3.92
C ILE A 98 -2.35 -16.03 -3.23
N GLU A 99 -1.81 -17.19 -3.57
CA GLU A 99 -0.48 -17.60 -3.15
C GLU A 99 0.56 -16.65 -3.76
N LEU A 100 1.47 -16.19 -2.91
CA LEU A 100 2.61 -15.44 -3.38
C LEU A 100 3.61 -16.45 -3.94
N VAL A 101 4.03 -16.25 -5.19
CA VAL A 101 5.13 -17.05 -5.76
C VAL A 101 6.32 -16.94 -4.81
N PRO A 102 6.85 -18.06 -4.29
CA PRO A 102 8.02 -18.05 -3.43
C PRO A 102 9.16 -17.36 -4.17
N GLN A 103 9.72 -16.31 -3.58
CA GLN A 103 10.97 -15.76 -4.09
C GLN A 103 12.03 -16.85 -3.88
N VAL A 104 12.56 -17.43 -4.97
CA VAL A 104 13.69 -18.36 -4.88
C VAL A 104 14.86 -17.58 -4.29
N ARG A 105 15.14 -17.81 -3.00
CA ARG A 105 16.30 -17.23 -2.33
C ARG A 105 17.53 -17.94 -2.88
N ILE A 106 18.15 -17.35 -3.91
CA ILE A 106 19.52 -17.69 -4.28
C ILE A 106 20.38 -17.19 -3.11
N GLY A 107 20.97 -18.12 -2.36
CA GLY A 107 21.66 -17.82 -1.10
C GLY A 107 22.82 -16.83 -1.31
N ILE A 108 22.59 -15.57 -0.95
CA ILE A 108 23.60 -14.69 -0.40
C ILE A 108 22.98 -14.09 0.86
N ASP A 109 23.67 -14.31 1.96
CA ASP A 109 23.30 -13.88 3.31
C ASP A 109 23.30 -12.35 3.34
N ASP A 110 22.12 -11.74 3.18
CA ASP A 110 21.93 -10.33 3.47
C ASP A 110 20.54 -10.11 4.08
N LYS A 111 20.51 -9.91 5.40
CA LYS A 111 19.33 -9.52 6.16
C LYS A 111 19.02 -8.05 5.88
N SER A 112 18.65 -7.72 4.65
CA SER A 112 17.82 -6.53 4.40
C SER A 112 16.36 -7.00 4.39
N ILE A 113 15.67 -6.74 5.49
CA ILE A 113 14.22 -6.90 5.57
C ILE A 113 13.66 -5.89 4.57
N ASN A 114 13.23 -6.38 3.42
CA ASN A 114 12.71 -5.60 2.30
C ASN A 114 11.30 -5.08 2.60
N THR A 115 11.19 -4.31 3.67
CA THR A 115 9.99 -3.57 4.03
C THR A 115 9.80 -2.44 3.03
N HIS A 116 8.78 -2.53 2.18
CA HIS A 116 8.47 -1.50 1.21
C HIS A 116 7.20 -0.73 1.60
N SER A 117 7.30 0.60 1.58
CA SER A 117 6.19 1.52 1.82
C SER A 117 5.60 1.98 0.50
N TYR A 118 4.31 1.73 0.30
CA TYR A 118 3.56 2.07 -0.92
C TYR A 118 2.41 3.03 -0.61
N ALA A 119 1.95 3.79 -1.59
CA ALA A 119 0.84 4.71 -1.41
C ALA A 119 -0.34 4.45 -2.34
N PHE A 120 -1.57 4.66 -1.86
CA PHE A 120 -2.82 4.59 -2.63
C PHE A 120 -3.76 5.73 -2.24
N CYS A 121 -4.48 6.31 -3.20
CA CYS A 121 -5.51 7.32 -2.99
C CYS A 121 -6.82 6.97 -3.70
N PHE A 122 -7.93 7.32 -3.06
CA PHE A 122 -9.26 7.52 -3.67
C PHE A 122 -9.68 8.96 -3.37
#